data_AF-A0A8X6SES5-F1
#
_entry.id   AF-A0A8X6SES5-F1
#
_cell.length_a   1.000
_cell.length_b   1.000
_cell.length_c   1.000
_cell.angle_alpha   90.00
_cell.angle_beta   90.00
_cell.angle_gamma   90.00
#
_symmetry.space_group_name_H-M   'P 1'
#
loop_
_entity.id
_entity.type
_entity.pdbx_description
1 polymer ?
#
loop_
_entity_poly.entity_id
_entity_poly.type
_entity_poly.pdbx_seq_one_letter_code
_entity_poly.pdbx_strand_id
1 'polypeptide(L)'
;MVDFHKRILCSDEVHFWLNAYVNKQNCRIWSEANPQVYVETPLQPETLTVWCALWAGGILLQNEGHNVAVNGDRYRAIITNFFIPELNNHDVQELWF
;
A
#
# COMPACT_ATOMS: atom_id res chain seq x y z
N MET A 1 11.39 31.32 4.72
CA MET A 1 11.88 29.97 5.07
C MET A 1 11.27 29.05 4.03
N VAL A 2 12.08 28.29 3.29
CA VAL A 2 11.54 27.36 2.28
C VAL A 2 10.91 26.20 3.03
N ASP A 3 9.61 25.96 2.83
CA ASP A 3 8.89 24.84 3.43
C ASP A 3 9.32 23.52 2.76
N PHE A 4 10.50 23.02 3.15
CA PHE A 4 11.11 21.82 2.57
C PHE A 4 10.16 20.60 2.60
N HIS A 5 9.35 20.48 3.65
CA HIS A 5 8.36 19.41 3.79
C HIS A 5 7.33 19.39 2.64
N LYS A 6 7.06 20.52 1.98
CA LYS A 6 6.14 20.57 0.82
C LYS A 6 6.74 19.97 -0.45
N ARG A 7 8.04 19.73 -0.43
CA ARG A 7 8.81 19.20 -1.55
C ARG A 7 9.12 17.71 -1.39
N ILE A 8 8.72 17.08 -0.29
CA ILE A 8 8.95 15.65 -0.07
C ILE A 8 7.81 14.87 -0.71
N LEU A 9 8.17 13.88 -1.54
CA LEU A 9 7.26 12.89 -2.07
C LEU A 9 7.54 11.55 -1.38
N CYS A 10 6.50 10.91 -0.86
CA CYS A 10 6.57 9.57 -0.29
C CYS A 10 5.76 8.63 -1.17
N SER A 11 6.26 7.41 -1.37
CA SER A 11 5.46 6.35 -1.98
C SER A 11 5.53 5.08 -1.15
N ASP A 12 4.45 4.31 -1.19
CA ASP A 12 4.41 3.00 -0.55
C ASP A 12 3.39 2.09 -1.25
N GLU A 13 3.46 0.81 -0.90
CA GLU A 13 2.56 -0.23 -1.36
C GLU A 13 1.60 -0.61 -0.23
N VAL A 14 0.34 -0.84 -0.58
CA VAL A 14 -0.66 -1.31 0.37
C VAL A 14 -1.47 -2.47 -0.20
N HIS A 15 -1.69 -3.48 0.63
CA HIS A 15 -2.54 -4.62 0.32
C HIS A 15 -3.87 -4.51 1.06
N PHE A 16 -4.97 -4.50 0.31
CA PHE A 16 -6.32 -4.54 0.85
C PHE A 16 -6.88 -5.95 0.73
N TRP A 17 -7.42 -6.48 1.83
CA TRP A 17 -8.10 -7.78 1.81
C TRP A 17 -9.57 -7.59 1.40
N LEU A 18 -9.99 -8.22 0.31
CA LEU A 18 -11.33 -8.03 -0.25
C LEU A 18 -12.43 -8.78 0.52
N ASN A 19 -12.06 -9.72 1.37
CA ASN A 19 -12.96 -10.53 2.18
C ASN A 19 -13.19 -9.96 3.60
N ALA A 20 -12.94 -8.66 3.81
CA ALA A 20 -12.97 -8.01 5.12
C ALA A 20 -12.04 -8.68 6.17
N TYR A 21 -11.03 -9.42 5.71
CA TYR A 21 -10.03 -9.98 6.59
C TYR A 21 -9.22 -8.86 7.22
N VAL A 22 -9.39 -8.70 8.51
CA VAL A 22 -8.54 -7.84 9.33
C VAL A 22 -7.40 -8.71 9.80
N ASN A 23 -6.17 -8.37 9.39
CA ASN A 23 -4.96 -8.95 9.96
C ASN A 23 -4.85 -8.50 11.42
N LYS A 24 -5.53 -9.21 12.33
CA LYS A 24 -5.48 -8.95 13.77
C LYS A 24 -4.12 -9.41 14.27
N GLN A 25 -3.36 -8.52 14.91
CA GLN A 25 -2.23 -8.93 15.74
C GLN A 25 -2.68 -10.06 16.68
N ASN A 26 -1.82 -11.08 16.85
CA ASN A 26 -2.04 -12.31 17.62
C ASN A 26 -3.16 -12.17 18.68
N CYS A 27 -4.32 -12.75 18.38
CA CYS A 27 -5.40 -12.88 19.36
C CYS A 27 -4.98 -13.93 20.40
N ARG A 28 -4.58 -13.49 21.60
CA ARG A 28 -4.23 -14.39 22.70
C ARG A 28 -5.44 -14.55 23.63
N ILE A 29 -6.10 -15.69 23.53
CA ILE A 29 -7.23 -16.05 24.40
C ILE A 29 -6.66 -16.73 25.65
N TRP A 30 -7.05 -16.25 26.83
CA TRP A 30 -6.69 -16.86 28.12
C TRP A 30 -7.92 -17.51 28.76
N SER A 31 -7.75 -18.71 29.29
CA SER A 31 -8.78 -19.47 30.02
C SER A 31 -8.09 -20.41 31.00
N GLU A 32 -8.74 -20.70 32.14
CA GLU A 32 -8.23 -21.64 33.16
C GLU A 32 -8.20 -23.10 32.66
N ALA A 33 -9.03 -23.44 31.67
CA ALA A 33 -9.01 -24.71 30.94
C ALA A 33 -8.82 -24.47 29.43
N ASN A 34 -8.25 -25.45 28.71
CA ASN A 34 -7.99 -25.34 27.26
C ASN A 34 -9.29 -24.96 26.52
N PRO A 35 -9.39 -23.73 25.97
CA PRO A 35 -10.66 -23.22 25.48
C PRO A 35 -11.12 -23.85 24.16
N GLN A 36 -10.29 -24.70 23.52
CA GLN A 36 -10.56 -25.35 22.23
C GLN A 36 -11.10 -24.39 21.14
N VAL A 37 -10.70 -23.12 21.21
CA VAL A 37 -11.09 -22.12 20.21
C VAL A 37 -10.10 -22.21 19.05
N TYR A 38 -10.56 -22.79 17.94
CA TYR A 38 -9.87 -22.75 16.65
C TYR A 38 -10.48 -21.62 15.81
N VAL A 39 -9.66 -20.63 15.45
CA VAL A 39 -10.05 -19.60 14.48
C VAL A 39 -9.44 -20.00 13.15
N GLU A 40 -10.23 -20.65 12.30
CA GLU A 40 -9.80 -20.92 10.93
C GLU A 40 -9.65 -19.60 10.18
N THR A 41 -8.47 -19.40 9.60
CA THR A 41 -8.16 -18.24 8.78
C THR A 41 -7.86 -18.72 7.37
N PRO A 42 -8.46 -18.12 6.32
CA PRO A 42 -8.13 -18.49 4.95
C PRO A 42 -6.63 -18.32 4.69
N LEU A 43 -6.00 -19.36 4.13
CA LEU A 43 -4.56 -19.41 3.87
C LEU A 43 -4.11 -18.43 2.78
N GLN A 44 -5.01 -18.09 1.84
CA GLN A 44 -4.77 -17.15 0.75
C GLN A 44 -6.02 -16.29 0.51
N PRO A 45 -6.29 -15.30 1.38
CA PRO A 45 -7.40 -14.40 1.16
C PRO A 45 -7.12 -13.49 -0.05
N GLU A 46 -8.16 -13.18 -0.83
CA GLU A 46 -8.00 -12.32 -2.01
C GLU A 46 -7.53 -10.92 -1.60
N THR A 47 -6.41 -10.50 -2.18
CA THR A 47 -5.79 -9.20 -1.93
C THR A 47 -5.88 -8.32 -3.16
N LEU A 48 -6.09 -7.03 -2.95
CA LEU A 48 -5.93 -5.98 -3.94
C LEU A 48 -4.67 -5.21 -3.57
N THR A 49 -3.69 -5.21 -4.47
CA THR A 49 -2.46 -4.43 -4.27
C THR A 49 -2.61 -3.07 -4.93
N VAL A 50 -2.34 -2.02 -4.16
CA VAL A 50 -2.37 -0.64 -4.65
C VAL A 50 -1.02 -0.01 -4.34
N TRP A 51 -0.47 0.70 -5.31
CA TRP A 51 0.68 1.56 -5.12
C TRP A 51 0.23 3.01 -4.98
N CYS A 52 0.83 3.74 -4.06
CA CYS A 52 0.46 5.12 -3.75
C CYS A 52 1.69 6.03 -3.74
N ALA A 53 1.57 7.24 -4.27
CA ALA A 53 2.49 8.34 -4.05
C ALA A 53 1.75 9.55 -3.48
N LEU A 54 2.32 10.21 -2.48
CA LEU A 54 1.75 11.36 -1.79
C LEU A 54 2.80 12.47 -1.59
N TRP A 55 2.36 13.71 -1.78
CA TRP A 55 3.13 14.92 -1.47
C TRP A 55 2.18 16.01 -1.00
N ALA A 56 2.71 17.18 -0.63
CA ALA A 56 1.87 18.26 -0.10
C ALA A 56 0.80 18.80 -1.07
N GLY A 57 0.92 18.52 -2.37
CA GLY A 57 -0.02 18.96 -3.39
C GLY A 57 -1.03 17.91 -3.84
N GLY A 58 -0.90 16.64 -3.41
CA GLY A 58 -1.82 15.60 -3.88
C GLY A 58 -1.40 14.17 -3.56
N ILE A 59 -2.20 13.25 -4.10
CA ILE A 59 -2.05 11.81 -4.02
C ILE A 59 -2.28 11.19 -5.40
N LEU A 60 -1.46 10.22 -5.77
CA LEU A 60 -1.60 9.40 -6.98
C LEU A 60 -1.72 7.94 -6.55
N LEU A 61 -2.66 7.22 -7.15
CA LEU A 61 -2.97 5.83 -6.84
C LEU A 61 -2.99 4.99 -8.11
N GLN A 62 -2.28 3.86 -8.10
CA GLN A 62 -2.31 2.87 -9.17
C GLN A 62 -2.76 1.53 -8.60
N ASN A 63 -3.75 0.93 -9.26
CA ASN A 63 -4.20 -0.41 -8.95
C ASN A 63 -3.32 -1.44 -9.70
N GLU A 64 -2.66 -2.31 -8.96
CA GLU A 64 -1.79 -3.36 -9.49
C GLU A 64 -2.52 -4.69 -9.75
N GLY A 65 -3.78 -4.78 -9.35
CA GLY A 65 -4.65 -5.94 -9.56
C GLY A 65 -4.76 -6.86 -8.35
N HIS A 66 -5.46 -7.98 -8.55
CA HIS A 66 -5.78 -8.94 -7.50
C HIS A 66 -4.67 -9.99 -7.36
N ASN A 67 -4.27 -10.28 -6.11
CA ASN A 67 -3.27 -11.29 -5.76
C ASN A 67 -1.93 -11.08 -6.47
N VAL A 68 -1.60 -9.82 -6.74
CA VAL A 68 -0.38 -9.42 -7.43
C VAL A 68 0.66 -9.01 -6.39
N ALA A 69 1.76 -9.76 -6.34
CA ALA A 69 2.98 -9.30 -5.70
C ALA A 69 3.68 -8.27 -6.61
N VAL A 70 4.05 -7.13 -6.04
CA VAL A 70 4.89 -6.14 -6.71
C VAL A 70 6.33 -6.65 -6.62
N ASN A 71 6.90 -7.01 -7.76
CA ASN A 71 8.32 -7.35 -7.88
C ASN A 71 9.07 -6.16 -8.48
N GLY A 72 10.40 -6.23 -8.56
CA GLY A 72 11.23 -5.12 -9.04
C GLY A 72 10.86 -4.63 -10.44
N ASP A 73 10.49 -5.54 -11.34
CA ASP A 73 10.10 -5.19 -12.72
C ASP A 73 8.75 -4.46 -12.76
N ARG A 74 7.77 -4.93 -11.97
CA ARG A 74 6.49 -4.25 -11.80
C ARG A 74 6.66 -2.89 -11.16
N TYR A 75 7.44 -2.79 -10.09
CA TYR A 75 7.73 -1.52 -9.45
C TYR A 75 8.34 -0.50 -10.42
N ARG A 76 9.32 -0.95 -11.22
CA ARG A 76 9.91 -0.12 -12.29
C ARG A 76 8.86 0.29 -13.33
N ALA A 77 7.96 -0.61 -13.71
CA ALA A 77 6.89 -0.31 -14.66
C ALA A 77 5.90 0.72 -14.09
N ILE A 78 5.52 0.62 -12.81
CA ILE A 78 4.67 1.62 -12.12
C ILE A 78 5.35 2.99 -12.17
N ILE A 79 6.64 3.06 -11.82
CA ILE A 79 7.38 4.32 -11.84
C ILE A 79 7.42 4.91 -13.25
N THR A 80 7.83 4.10 -14.23
CA THR A 80 8.12 4.59 -15.59
C THR A 80 6.85 4.91 -16.38
N ASN A 81 5.83 4.06 -16.27
CA ASN A 81 4.68 4.09 -17.16
C ASN A 81 3.46 4.80 -16.56
N PHE A 82 3.40 4.94 -15.23
CA PHE A 82 2.30 5.60 -14.54
C PHE A 82 2.79 6.82 -13.76
N PHE A 83 3.67 6.64 -12.79
CA PHE A 83 4.00 7.68 -11.82
C PHE A 83 4.65 8.91 -12.46
N ILE A 84 5.72 8.75 -13.24
CA ILE A 84 6.40 9.88 -13.88
C ILE A 84 5.49 10.62 -14.87
N PRO A 85 4.74 9.93 -15.76
CA PRO A 85 3.75 10.59 -16.61
C PRO A 85 2.69 11.39 -15.83
N GLU A 86 2.10 10.82 -14.78
CA GLU A 86 1.11 11.53 -13.96
C GLU A 86 1.72 12.70 -13.19
N LEU A 87 2.93 12.53 -12.67
CA LEU A 87 3.65 13.60 -11.98
C LEU A 87 3.91 14.80 -12.89
N ASN A 88 4.25 14.55 -14.16
CA ASN A 88 4.47 15.62 -15.15
C ASN A 88 3.16 16.36 -15.53
N ASN A 89 1.99 15.75 -15.33
CA ASN A 89 0.70 16.43 -15.50
C ASN A 89 0.40 17.40 -14.34
N HIS A 90 1.11 17.30 -13.23
CA HIS A 90 1.04 18.23 -12.12
C HIS A 90 2.15 19.29 -12.25
N ASP A 91 1.85 20.56 -11.95
CA ASP A 91 2.85 21.64 -11.90
C ASP A 91 3.70 21.52 -10.62
N VAL A 92 4.45 20.43 -10.51
CA VAL A 92 5.30 20.11 -9.37
C VAL A 92 6.75 20.37 -9.75
N GLN A 93 7.30 21.47 -9.24
CA GLN A 93 8.72 21.79 -9.38
C GLN A 93 9.46 21.46 -8.09
N GLU A 94 10.62 20.81 -8.23
CA GLU A 94 11.56 20.53 -7.15
C GLU A 94 11.05 19.57 -6.05
N LEU A 95 10.38 18.48 -6.44
CA LEU A 95 10.10 17.36 -5.54
C LEU A 95 11.34 16.49 -5.31
N TRP A 96 11.47 15.99 -4.09
CA TRP A 96 12.50 15.06 -3.64
C TRP A 96 11.83 13.74 -3.23
N PHE A 97 12.42 12.64 -3.66
CA PHE A 97 12.01 11.27 -3.35
C PHE A 97 13.03 10.60 -2.43
#